data_AF-A0A0C2GVS6-F1
#
_entry.id   AF-A0A0C2GVS6-F1
#
_cell.length_a   1.000
_cell.length_b   1.000
_cell.length_c   1.000
_cell.angle_alpha   90.00
_cell.angle_beta   90.00
_cell.angle_gamma   90.00
#
_symmetry.space_group_name_H-M   'P 1'
#
loop_
_entity.id
_entity.type
_entity.pdbx_description
1 polymer ?
#
loop_
_entity_poly.entity_id
_entity_poly.type
_entity_poly.pdbx_seq_one_letter_code
_entity_poly.pdbx_strand_id
1 'polypeptide(L)'
;MSVPGANISVQGVDDNSKSSCDTLFRTIQWIRTVFSVLISFSPNFYSIQMLPLLWNTFSKTVSYFRDQLNSSAVVTIETDVSDQLADLLRLCLGILEHLFSWNHVTALPSDPDAVATRKKSRRDKLMEALEHAILQEDSERSAGSEAEKSVYEFLIDTCDVVPNVNVAIAVLDCASTIRSSREDLNNRLARHTLGFLKKEWVDKEGKPIKGATLTSAVKKLLSHYLNLRPVNYRLCAIQWILARKLADLVPHDERRKSKVYDQESDDPDLNERDTKQIFACFTRATFGTIYKVLFVAMNDALASEVVQPSGTISRRRAVQECLRIWNIAAGCVSLFGLMLRVRELRNTSLLVAAIKEGRRFLAMMCNKNLLFLFFSSSFMYLLEDKARLASVTEHVVEIIKSVQIGNRNFQNICVHAKANRSNILLKLVPDFRVTNEQWMRAIQAKLTGINCQDAFEIGLLKPRDINGEEIVYSADDRSSSTCSESEAEQAAGEVVRPYAGCSFVLQMD
;
A
#
# COMPACT_ATOMS: atom_id res chain seq x y z
N MET A 1 -4.59 -49.64 -18.52
CA MET A 1 -5.82 -49.23 -19.24
C MET A 1 -5.54 -47.89 -19.88
N SER A 2 -5.50 -47.88 -21.21
CA SER A 2 -5.07 -46.76 -22.05
C SER A 2 -6.18 -45.70 -22.14
N VAL A 3 -5.84 -44.44 -21.89
CA VAL A 3 -6.73 -43.29 -22.11
C VAL A 3 -6.53 -42.80 -23.54
N PRO A 4 -7.59 -42.61 -24.35
CA PRO A 4 -7.45 -42.20 -25.74
C PRO A 4 -7.00 -40.74 -25.83
N GLY A 5 -6.00 -40.49 -26.67
CA GLY A 5 -5.48 -39.15 -26.95
C GLY A 5 -6.49 -38.32 -27.74
N ALA A 6 -7.00 -37.26 -27.12
CA ALA A 6 -7.74 -36.21 -27.82
C ALA A 6 -6.73 -35.22 -28.41
N ASN A 7 -6.31 -35.46 -29.66
CA ASN A 7 -5.70 -34.43 -30.49
C ASN A 7 -6.80 -33.44 -30.90
N ILE A 8 -6.85 -32.29 -30.23
CA ILE A 8 -7.64 -31.15 -30.70
C ILE A 8 -6.73 -30.35 -31.62
N SER A 9 -6.82 -30.60 -32.94
CA SER A 9 -6.19 -29.73 -33.94
C SER A 9 -7.01 -28.47 -34.08
N VAL A 10 -6.43 -27.32 -33.73
CA VAL A 10 -7.00 -26.00 -34.06
C VAL A 10 -6.58 -25.68 -35.49
N GLN A 11 -7.31 -26.23 -36.46
CA GLN A 11 -7.27 -25.79 -37.86
C GLN A 11 -8.69 -25.39 -38.26
N GLY A 12 -8.83 -24.18 -38.79
CA GLY A 12 -10.09 -23.63 -39.28
C GLY A 12 -10.71 -22.62 -38.32
N VAL A 13 -10.27 -21.36 -38.38
CA VAL A 13 -11.07 -20.23 -37.90
C VAL A 13 -11.93 -19.81 -39.10
N ASP A 14 -13.07 -20.48 -39.28
CA ASP A 14 -14.13 -20.04 -40.19
C ASP A 14 -15.46 -19.92 -39.42
N ASP A 15 -16.02 -18.70 -39.45
CA ASP A 15 -17.44 -18.30 -39.40
C ASP A 15 -18.39 -18.83 -38.31
N ASN A 16 -17.92 -19.03 -37.07
CA ASN A 16 -18.83 -18.96 -35.91
C ASN A 16 -18.11 -18.58 -34.60
N SER A 17 -17.55 -17.36 -34.56
CA SER A 17 -16.73 -16.85 -33.44
C SER A 17 -17.40 -16.98 -32.06
N LYS A 18 -18.72 -16.81 -31.99
CA LYS A 18 -19.51 -16.89 -30.75
C LYS A 18 -19.59 -18.32 -30.19
N SER A 19 -19.88 -19.30 -31.03
CA SER A 19 -19.90 -20.73 -30.65
C SER A 19 -18.52 -21.21 -30.18
N SER A 20 -17.47 -20.75 -30.86
CA SER A 20 -16.09 -21.09 -30.50
C SER A 20 -15.65 -20.45 -29.18
N CYS A 21 -16.06 -19.20 -28.92
CA CYS A 21 -15.83 -18.52 -27.65
C CYS A 21 -16.62 -19.15 -26.50
N ASP A 22 -17.88 -19.50 -26.71
CA ASP A 22 -18.71 -20.21 -25.72
C ASP A 22 -18.11 -21.58 -25.36
N THR A 23 -17.55 -22.28 -26.35
CA THR A 23 -16.89 -23.57 -26.15
C THR A 23 -15.57 -23.41 -25.38
N LEU A 24 -14.77 -22.39 -25.71
CA LEU A 24 -13.56 -22.02 -24.95
C LEU A 24 -13.89 -21.61 -23.51
N PHE A 25 -14.95 -20.80 -23.32
CA PHE A 25 -15.38 -20.35 -22.00
C PHE A 25 -15.90 -21.51 -21.15
N ARG A 26 -16.70 -22.42 -21.72
CA ARG A 26 -17.13 -23.65 -21.04
C ARG A 26 -15.94 -24.55 -20.72
N THR A 27 -14.99 -24.67 -21.65
CA THR A 27 -13.75 -25.42 -21.43
C THR A 27 -12.95 -24.79 -20.28
N ILE A 28 -12.92 -23.47 -20.14
CA ILE A 28 -12.17 -22.80 -19.08
C ILE A 28 -12.92 -22.74 -17.75
N GLN A 29 -14.24 -22.66 -17.74
CA GLN A 29 -15.03 -22.89 -16.52
C GLN A 29 -14.91 -24.33 -16.06
N TRP A 30 -14.86 -25.27 -17.00
CA TRP A 30 -14.56 -26.67 -16.71
C TRP A 30 -13.13 -26.81 -16.18
N ILE A 31 -12.11 -26.25 -16.83
CA ILE A 31 -10.73 -26.20 -16.33
C ILE A 31 -10.67 -25.54 -14.96
N ARG A 32 -11.41 -24.46 -14.70
CA ARG A 32 -11.44 -23.76 -13.40
C ARG A 32 -12.03 -24.65 -12.32
N THR A 33 -13.15 -25.32 -12.62
CA THR A 33 -13.83 -26.25 -11.71
C THR A 33 -12.95 -27.47 -11.45
N VAL A 34 -12.40 -28.03 -12.52
CA VAL A 34 -11.48 -29.16 -12.51
C VAL A 34 -10.18 -28.80 -11.80
N PHE A 35 -9.58 -27.62 -12.00
CA PHE A 35 -8.41 -27.15 -11.26
C PHE A 35 -8.73 -26.95 -9.79
N SER A 36 -9.86 -26.31 -9.45
CA SER A 36 -10.26 -26.10 -8.06
C SER A 36 -10.44 -27.44 -7.31
N VAL A 37 -10.99 -28.45 -8.00
CA VAL A 37 -11.19 -29.80 -7.46
C VAL A 37 -9.88 -30.61 -7.45
N LEU A 38 -9.09 -30.58 -8.52
CA LEU A 38 -7.87 -31.38 -8.68
C LEU A 38 -6.70 -30.88 -7.84
N ILE A 39 -6.56 -29.55 -7.65
CA ILE A 39 -5.57 -28.97 -6.72
C ILE A 39 -5.79 -29.51 -5.29
N SER A 40 -7.04 -29.83 -4.94
CA SER A 40 -7.40 -30.35 -3.62
C SER A 40 -7.06 -31.83 -3.42
N PHE A 41 -6.87 -32.62 -4.50
CA PHE A 41 -6.81 -34.09 -4.40
C PHE A 41 -5.46 -34.73 -4.73
N SER A 42 -4.71 -34.30 -5.76
CA SER A 42 -3.32 -34.74 -5.99
C SER A 42 -2.66 -34.00 -7.17
N PRO A 43 -1.55 -33.27 -7.00
CA PRO A 43 -1.27 -32.14 -7.90
C PRO A 43 -0.04 -32.33 -8.80
N ASN A 44 0.76 -33.38 -8.61
CA ASN A 44 2.03 -33.56 -9.34
C ASN A 44 1.87 -33.96 -10.81
N PHE A 45 0.72 -34.54 -11.18
CA PHE A 45 0.55 -35.11 -12.52
C PHE A 45 -0.37 -34.27 -13.43
N TYR A 46 -1.43 -33.69 -12.88
CA TYR A 46 -2.47 -33.04 -13.67
C TYR A 46 -2.21 -31.54 -13.94
N SER A 47 -1.50 -30.84 -13.04
CA SER A 47 -1.23 -29.40 -13.21
C SER A 47 -0.27 -29.11 -14.38
N ILE A 48 0.77 -29.93 -14.55
CA ILE A 48 1.73 -29.82 -15.66
C ILE A 48 1.09 -30.24 -16.98
N GLN A 49 0.24 -31.28 -16.99
CA GLN A 49 -0.42 -31.74 -18.22
C GLN A 49 -1.45 -30.73 -18.77
N MET A 50 -2.06 -29.95 -17.90
CA MET A 50 -3.02 -28.92 -18.30
C MET A 50 -2.38 -27.55 -18.60
N LEU A 51 -1.11 -27.37 -18.21
CA LEU A 51 -0.36 -26.14 -18.41
C LEU A 51 -0.26 -25.71 -19.89
N PRO A 52 -0.06 -26.61 -20.88
CA PRO A 52 -0.03 -26.24 -22.29
C PRO A 52 -1.35 -25.66 -22.78
N LEU A 53 -2.49 -26.21 -22.34
CA LEU A 53 -3.81 -25.70 -22.73
C LEU A 53 -4.09 -24.34 -22.09
N LEU A 54 -3.73 -24.18 -20.81
CA LEU A 54 -3.82 -22.91 -20.10
C LEU A 54 -2.96 -21.84 -20.80
N TRP A 55 -1.72 -22.18 -21.13
CA TRP A 55 -0.77 -21.28 -21.80
C TRP A 55 -1.27 -20.89 -23.20
N ASN A 56 -1.62 -21.85 -24.04
CA ASN A 56 -2.14 -21.61 -25.39
C ASN A 56 -3.37 -20.69 -25.36
N THR A 57 -4.26 -20.86 -24.38
CA THR A 57 -5.39 -19.94 -24.23
C THR A 57 -4.92 -18.54 -23.80
N PHE A 58 -4.06 -18.47 -22.79
CA PHE A 58 -3.52 -17.20 -22.29
C PHE A 58 -2.84 -16.40 -23.41
N SER A 59 -1.90 -17.02 -24.11
CA SER A 59 -1.15 -16.40 -25.20
C SER A 59 -2.04 -15.97 -26.37
N LYS A 60 -2.96 -16.83 -26.83
CA LYS A 60 -3.91 -16.44 -27.89
C LYS A 60 -4.80 -15.28 -27.51
N THR A 61 -5.21 -15.20 -26.25
CA THR A 61 -6.02 -14.07 -25.76
C THR A 61 -5.20 -12.78 -25.70
N VAL A 62 -3.92 -12.87 -25.31
CA VAL A 62 -2.98 -11.73 -25.36
C VAL A 62 -2.75 -11.29 -26.81
N SER A 63 -2.53 -12.22 -27.74
CA SER A 63 -2.37 -11.94 -29.17
C SER A 63 -3.60 -11.24 -29.74
N TYR A 64 -4.80 -11.73 -29.41
CA TYR A 64 -6.05 -11.11 -29.85
C TYR A 64 -6.12 -9.62 -29.44
N PHE A 65 -5.84 -9.29 -28.18
CA PHE A 65 -5.85 -7.90 -27.72
C PHE A 65 -4.70 -7.07 -28.30
N ARG A 66 -3.55 -7.69 -28.58
CA ARG A 66 -2.42 -7.05 -29.29
C ARG A 66 -2.81 -6.66 -30.71
N ASP A 67 -3.43 -7.59 -31.44
CA ASP A 67 -3.89 -7.36 -32.81
C ASP A 67 -5.00 -6.31 -32.84
N GLN A 68 -5.91 -6.32 -31.86
CA GLN A 68 -6.95 -5.31 -31.70
C GLN A 68 -6.35 -3.91 -31.44
N LEU A 69 -5.27 -3.80 -30.67
CA LEU A 69 -4.59 -2.54 -30.39
C LEU A 69 -3.87 -1.98 -31.64
N ASN A 70 -3.24 -2.86 -32.43
CA ASN A 70 -2.47 -2.50 -33.61
C ASN A 70 -3.34 -2.23 -34.85
N SER A 71 -4.50 -2.88 -34.94
CA SER A 71 -5.47 -2.64 -36.00
C SER A 71 -6.21 -1.34 -35.70
N SER A 72 -5.69 -0.22 -36.21
CA SER A 72 -6.31 1.12 -36.11
C SER A 72 -7.75 1.23 -36.65
N ALA A 73 -8.30 0.14 -37.19
CA ALA A 73 -9.69 0.04 -37.60
C ALA A 73 -10.58 -0.01 -36.35
N VAL A 74 -11.62 0.83 -36.35
CA VAL A 74 -12.79 0.67 -35.48
C VAL A 74 -13.44 -0.65 -35.84
N VAL A 75 -12.90 -1.76 -35.33
CA VAL A 75 -13.59 -3.03 -35.42
C VAL A 75 -14.74 -2.90 -34.44
N THR A 76 -15.93 -2.64 -34.98
CA THR A 76 -17.21 -2.83 -34.31
C THR A 76 -17.36 -4.31 -34.00
N ILE A 77 -16.53 -4.83 -33.11
CA ILE A 77 -16.66 -6.19 -32.59
C ILE A 77 -17.90 -6.16 -31.71
N GLU A 78 -18.71 -7.21 -31.78
CA GLU A 78 -19.71 -7.49 -30.76
C GLU A 78 -19.03 -7.41 -29.39
N THR A 79 -19.33 -6.36 -28.63
CA THR A 79 -18.71 -6.04 -27.33
C THR A 79 -18.68 -7.25 -26.39
N ASP A 80 -19.66 -8.13 -26.53
CA ASP A 80 -19.80 -9.42 -25.85
C ASP A 80 -18.59 -10.36 -26.03
N VAL A 81 -18.03 -10.50 -27.24
CA VAL A 81 -16.88 -11.38 -27.49
C VAL A 81 -15.59 -10.84 -26.84
N SER A 82 -15.37 -9.52 -26.95
CA SER A 82 -14.21 -8.86 -26.32
C SER A 82 -14.27 -8.99 -24.79
N ASP A 83 -15.45 -8.83 -24.20
CA ASP A 83 -15.67 -9.01 -22.76
C ASP A 83 -15.42 -10.45 -22.31
N GLN A 84 -15.92 -11.43 -23.06
CA GLN A 84 -15.69 -12.85 -22.77
C GLN A 84 -14.20 -13.21 -22.82
N LEU A 85 -13.47 -12.70 -23.82
CA LEU A 85 -12.02 -12.90 -23.94
C LEU A 85 -11.26 -12.18 -22.82
N ALA A 86 -11.70 -10.99 -22.39
CA ALA A 86 -11.10 -10.31 -21.25
C ALA A 86 -11.31 -11.09 -19.95
N ASP A 87 -12.50 -11.67 -19.75
CA ASP A 87 -12.77 -12.56 -18.63
C ASP A 87 -11.94 -13.85 -18.71
N LEU A 88 -11.72 -14.38 -19.91
CA LEU A 88 -10.85 -15.53 -20.15
C LEU A 88 -9.41 -15.25 -19.74
N LEU A 89 -8.86 -14.13 -20.20
CA LEU A 89 -7.51 -13.66 -19.87
C LEU A 89 -7.35 -13.51 -18.36
N ARG A 90 -8.32 -12.87 -17.70
CA ARG A 90 -8.36 -12.71 -16.24
C ARG A 90 -8.35 -14.06 -15.52
N LEU A 91 -9.11 -15.04 -16.00
CA LEU A 91 -9.16 -16.38 -15.41
C LEU A 91 -7.85 -17.14 -15.59
N CYS A 92 -7.23 -17.07 -16.77
CA CYS A 92 -5.91 -17.66 -17.02
C CYS A 92 -4.87 -17.11 -16.04
N LEU A 93 -4.83 -15.78 -15.89
CA LEU A 93 -3.92 -15.11 -14.95
C LEU A 93 -4.18 -15.51 -13.49
N GLY A 94 -5.45 -15.62 -13.08
CA GLY A 94 -5.78 -16.08 -11.72
C GLY A 94 -5.39 -17.54 -11.45
N ILE A 95 -5.47 -18.41 -12.47
CA ILE A 95 -4.98 -19.79 -12.35
C ILE A 95 -3.44 -19.79 -12.23
N LEU A 96 -2.73 -18.99 -13.03
CA LEU A 96 -1.27 -18.85 -12.94
C LEU A 96 -0.84 -18.28 -11.59
N GLU A 97 -1.50 -17.23 -11.09
CA GLU A 97 -1.30 -16.67 -9.75
C GLU A 97 -1.41 -17.76 -8.67
N HIS A 98 -2.48 -18.56 -8.73
CA HIS A 98 -2.67 -19.66 -7.78
C HIS A 98 -1.58 -20.72 -7.91
N LEU A 99 -1.16 -21.07 -9.13
CA LEU A 99 -0.08 -22.03 -9.36
C LEU A 99 1.26 -21.53 -8.78
N PHE A 100 1.57 -20.25 -8.96
CA PHE A 100 2.83 -19.64 -8.53
C PHE A 100 2.92 -19.37 -7.03
N SER A 101 1.77 -19.12 -6.37
CA SER A 101 1.64 -18.88 -4.93
C SER A 101 1.38 -20.16 -4.12
N TRP A 102 1.31 -21.30 -4.79
CA TRP A 102 0.92 -22.54 -4.14
C TRP A 102 1.97 -23.03 -3.14
N ASN A 103 1.55 -23.38 -1.92
CA ASN A 103 2.43 -23.76 -0.80
C ASN A 103 3.41 -24.91 -1.09
N HIS A 104 3.16 -25.72 -2.13
CA HIS A 104 4.02 -26.83 -2.55
C HIS A 104 5.09 -26.43 -3.58
N VAL A 105 5.08 -25.17 -4.01
CA VAL A 105 5.99 -24.57 -5.00
C VAL A 105 6.65 -23.31 -4.41
N THR A 106 5.94 -22.59 -3.55
CA THR A 106 6.47 -21.44 -2.81
C THR A 106 7.12 -21.89 -1.50
N ALA A 107 8.43 -21.67 -1.37
CA ALA A 107 9.16 -21.91 -0.12
C ALA A 107 8.81 -20.84 0.91
N LEU A 108 8.55 -21.26 2.15
CA LEU A 108 8.33 -20.37 3.29
C LEU A 108 9.60 -20.28 4.14
N PRO A 109 9.85 -19.14 4.82
CA PRO A 109 11.01 -18.99 5.71
C PRO A 109 11.07 -20.01 6.85
N SER A 110 9.94 -20.61 7.21
CA SER A 110 9.82 -21.64 8.26
C SER A 110 10.01 -23.07 7.75
N ASP A 111 10.17 -23.29 6.44
CA ASP A 111 10.33 -24.63 5.89
C ASP A 111 11.74 -25.18 6.17
N PRO A 112 11.87 -26.49 6.51
CA PRO A 112 13.19 -27.14 6.55
C PRO A 112 13.88 -27.09 5.17
N ASP A 113 15.20 -26.98 5.14
CA ASP A 113 15.99 -26.85 3.90
C ASP A 113 15.66 -27.91 2.83
N ALA A 114 15.45 -29.16 3.25
CA ALA A 114 15.08 -30.25 2.36
C ALA A 114 13.71 -30.04 1.70
N VAL A 115 12.75 -29.46 2.44
CA VAL A 115 11.42 -29.13 1.94
C VAL A 115 11.50 -27.92 1.01
N ALA A 116 12.22 -26.86 1.42
CA ALA A 116 12.43 -25.67 0.60
C ALA A 116 13.08 -26.02 -0.75
N THR A 117 14.10 -26.89 -0.75
CA THR A 117 14.79 -27.35 -1.97
C THR A 117 13.85 -28.12 -2.91
N ARG A 118 12.99 -29.01 -2.38
CA ARG A 118 12.00 -29.73 -3.20
C ARG A 118 10.95 -28.80 -3.79
N LYS A 119 10.48 -27.81 -3.02
CA LYS A 119 9.53 -26.80 -3.51
C LYS A 119 10.16 -25.96 -4.62
N LYS A 120 11.41 -25.51 -4.43
CA LYS A 120 12.18 -24.79 -5.45
C LYS A 120 12.31 -25.58 -6.74
N SER A 121 12.73 -26.86 -6.67
CA SER A 121 12.84 -27.71 -7.87
C SER A 121 11.51 -27.88 -8.62
N ARG A 122 10.36 -27.88 -7.93
CA ARG A 122 9.04 -27.89 -8.58
C ARG A 122 8.72 -26.56 -9.25
N ARG A 123 9.11 -25.44 -8.63
CA ARG A 123 8.98 -24.10 -9.21
C ARG A 123 9.79 -23.98 -10.48
N ASP A 124 11.05 -24.41 -10.44
CA ASP A 124 11.97 -24.36 -11.57
C ASP A 124 11.37 -25.12 -12.77
N LYS A 125 10.91 -26.36 -12.58
CA LYS A 125 10.24 -27.14 -13.64
C LYS A 125 8.97 -26.50 -14.19
N LEU A 126 8.16 -25.87 -13.33
CA LEU A 126 6.95 -25.16 -13.75
C LEU A 126 7.31 -23.96 -14.62
N MET A 127 8.30 -23.18 -14.21
CA MET A 127 8.77 -22.00 -14.93
C MET A 127 9.43 -22.39 -16.26
N GLU A 128 10.25 -23.45 -16.28
CA GLU A 128 10.87 -24.00 -17.50
C GLU A 128 9.82 -24.46 -18.52
N ALA A 129 8.75 -25.12 -18.07
CA ALA A 129 7.67 -25.56 -18.94
C ALA A 129 6.91 -24.36 -19.56
N LEU A 130 6.73 -23.28 -18.80
CA LEU A 130 6.13 -22.03 -19.30
C LEU A 130 7.07 -21.30 -20.25
N GLU A 131 8.35 -21.19 -19.92
CA GLU A 131 9.36 -20.59 -20.78
C GLU A 131 9.41 -21.32 -22.12
N HIS A 132 9.46 -22.64 -22.13
CA HIS A 132 9.44 -23.41 -23.37
C HIS A 132 8.18 -23.11 -24.22
N ALA A 133 7.02 -22.94 -23.59
CA ALA A 133 5.80 -22.58 -24.29
C ALA A 133 5.84 -21.14 -24.86
N ILE A 134 6.45 -20.19 -24.13
CA ILE A 134 6.72 -18.82 -24.62
C ILE A 134 7.60 -18.86 -25.87
N LEU A 135 8.71 -19.61 -25.83
CA LEU A 135 9.71 -19.67 -26.90
C LEU A 135 9.20 -20.38 -28.15
N GLN A 136 8.26 -21.31 -28.02
CA GLN A 136 7.63 -21.97 -29.17
C GLN A 136 6.75 -21.01 -29.99
N GLU A 137 6.21 -19.97 -29.35
CA GLU A 137 5.38 -18.96 -30.00
C GLU A 137 6.17 -17.74 -30.47
N ASP A 138 7.31 -17.44 -29.82
CA ASP A 138 8.16 -16.28 -30.11
C ASP A 138 9.53 -16.73 -30.65
N SER A 139 9.66 -16.81 -31.98
CA SER A 139 10.89 -17.29 -32.65
C SER A 139 12.13 -16.43 -32.40
N GLU A 140 11.95 -15.23 -31.85
CA GLU A 140 13.04 -14.30 -31.56
C GLU A 140 13.63 -14.45 -30.15
N ARG A 141 12.95 -15.16 -29.24
CA ARG A 141 13.45 -15.39 -27.88
C ARG A 141 14.32 -16.65 -27.85
N SER A 142 15.51 -16.56 -27.26
CA SER A 142 16.37 -17.73 -26.98
C SER A 142 16.10 -18.27 -25.58
N ALA A 143 16.09 -19.60 -25.42
CA ALA A 143 16.03 -20.22 -24.09
C ALA A 143 17.16 -19.69 -23.20
N GLY A 144 16.79 -19.11 -22.06
CA GLY A 144 17.73 -18.59 -21.07
C GLY A 144 17.96 -19.59 -19.94
N SER A 145 18.93 -19.31 -19.07
CA SER A 145 19.11 -20.04 -17.81
C SER A 145 18.14 -19.58 -16.70
N GLU A 146 17.22 -18.66 -16.99
CA GLU A 146 16.38 -17.97 -16.01
C GLU A 146 14.90 -17.97 -16.44
N ALA A 147 14.26 -19.15 -16.47
CA ALA A 147 12.88 -19.30 -16.91
C ALA A 147 11.87 -18.37 -16.20
N GLU A 148 12.05 -18.16 -14.89
CA GLU A 148 11.20 -17.26 -14.09
C GLU A 148 11.29 -15.80 -14.56
N LYS A 149 12.46 -15.38 -15.06
CA LYS A 149 12.65 -14.05 -15.67
C LYS A 149 11.86 -13.95 -16.98
N SER A 150 11.97 -14.94 -17.85
CA SER A 150 11.26 -14.98 -19.14
C SER A 150 9.74 -14.91 -18.95
N VAL A 151 9.20 -15.63 -17.96
CA VAL A 151 7.79 -15.57 -17.58
C VAL A 151 7.42 -14.19 -17.04
N TYR A 152 8.24 -13.60 -16.17
CA TYR A 152 8.00 -12.26 -15.64
C TYR A 152 8.01 -11.17 -16.71
N GLU A 153 8.95 -11.23 -17.65
CA GLU A 153 9.01 -10.33 -18.81
C GLU A 153 7.75 -10.45 -19.67
N PHE A 154 7.27 -11.68 -19.92
CA PHE A 154 6.01 -11.87 -20.65
C PHE A 154 4.80 -11.23 -19.92
N LEU A 155 4.72 -11.35 -18.59
CA LEU A 155 3.66 -10.68 -17.81
C LEU A 155 3.77 -9.15 -17.89
N ILE A 156 4.98 -8.60 -17.91
CA ILE A 156 5.21 -7.17 -18.13
C ILE A 156 4.69 -6.78 -19.51
N ASP A 157 5.06 -7.51 -20.57
CA ASP A 157 4.64 -7.21 -21.94
C ASP A 157 3.12 -7.39 -22.13
N THR A 158 2.48 -8.24 -21.33
CA THR A 158 1.02 -8.39 -21.30
C THR A 158 0.32 -7.10 -20.82
N CYS A 159 1.01 -6.26 -20.03
CA CYS A 159 0.43 -5.01 -19.52
C CYS A 159 0.06 -4.00 -20.63
N ASP A 160 0.67 -4.11 -21.81
CA ASP A 160 0.42 -3.21 -22.94
C ASP A 160 -0.96 -3.41 -23.59
N VAL A 161 -1.52 -4.61 -23.46
CA VAL A 161 -2.74 -5.02 -24.17
C VAL A 161 -3.91 -5.26 -23.22
N VAL A 162 -3.85 -4.70 -22.02
CA VAL A 162 -4.87 -4.92 -20.99
C VAL A 162 -6.20 -4.25 -21.36
N PRO A 163 -7.29 -5.04 -21.55
CA PRO A 163 -8.57 -4.49 -22.01
C PRO A 163 -9.32 -3.74 -20.92
N ASN A 164 -9.29 -4.22 -19.67
CA ASN A 164 -10.04 -3.64 -18.56
C ASN A 164 -9.29 -3.73 -17.23
N VAL A 165 -9.82 -3.05 -16.21
CA VAL A 165 -9.16 -2.91 -14.90
C VAL A 165 -9.00 -4.24 -14.15
N ASN A 166 -9.91 -5.19 -14.38
CA ASN A 166 -9.84 -6.49 -13.72
C ASN A 166 -8.70 -7.34 -14.27
N VAL A 167 -8.44 -7.24 -15.58
CA VAL A 167 -7.26 -7.87 -16.19
C VAL A 167 -5.98 -7.18 -15.73
N ALA A 168 -5.93 -5.83 -15.65
CA ALA A 168 -4.76 -5.11 -15.11
C ALA A 168 -4.38 -5.63 -13.72
N ILE A 169 -5.38 -5.74 -12.85
CA ILE A 169 -5.20 -6.26 -11.50
C ILE A 169 -4.75 -7.71 -11.51
N ALA A 170 -5.34 -8.57 -12.34
CA ALA A 170 -4.97 -9.99 -12.40
C ALA A 170 -3.54 -10.20 -12.89
N VAL A 171 -3.07 -9.39 -13.86
CA VAL A 171 -1.66 -9.43 -14.30
C VAL A 171 -0.73 -9.05 -13.15
N LEU A 172 -1.06 -7.99 -12.39
CA LEU A 172 -0.25 -7.53 -11.26
C LEU A 172 -0.28 -8.50 -10.08
N ASP A 173 -1.45 -9.06 -9.74
CA ASP A 173 -1.61 -10.07 -8.71
C ASP A 173 -0.75 -11.31 -9.07
N CYS A 174 -0.85 -11.79 -10.32
CA CYS A 174 0.00 -12.88 -10.83
C CYS A 174 1.49 -12.53 -10.78
N ALA A 175 1.91 -11.38 -11.30
CA ALA A 175 3.29 -10.93 -11.30
C ALA A 175 3.87 -10.79 -9.89
N SER A 176 3.06 -10.40 -8.90
CA SER A 176 3.50 -10.25 -7.50
C SER A 176 3.92 -11.58 -6.84
N THR A 177 3.49 -12.71 -7.40
CA THR A 177 3.90 -14.05 -6.95
C THR A 177 5.28 -14.47 -7.47
N ILE A 178 5.81 -13.74 -8.45
CA ILE A 178 7.15 -13.90 -9.01
C ILE A 178 8.06 -12.86 -8.36
N ARG A 179 9.00 -13.32 -7.53
CA ARG A 179 9.93 -12.41 -6.85
C ARG A 179 11.12 -12.15 -7.77
N SER A 180 11.04 -11.07 -8.55
CA SER A 180 12.19 -10.59 -9.32
C SER A 180 13.18 -9.90 -8.38
N SER A 181 14.42 -10.42 -8.31
CA SER A 181 15.56 -9.74 -7.68
C SER A 181 16.07 -8.56 -8.51
N ARG A 182 15.58 -8.41 -9.74
CA ARG A 182 16.00 -7.42 -10.72
C ARG A 182 15.16 -6.15 -10.62
N GLU A 183 15.78 -5.08 -10.13
CA GLU A 183 15.14 -3.78 -9.98
C GLU A 183 14.67 -3.18 -11.32
N ASP A 184 15.37 -3.44 -12.42
CA ASP A 184 15.00 -2.94 -13.75
C ASP A 184 13.63 -3.47 -14.22
N LEU A 185 13.35 -4.75 -13.98
CA LEU A 185 12.06 -5.35 -14.33
C LEU A 185 10.93 -4.87 -13.41
N ASN A 186 11.20 -4.75 -12.10
CA ASN A 186 10.25 -4.18 -11.15
C ASN A 186 9.89 -2.74 -11.52
N ASN A 187 10.88 -1.94 -11.94
CA ASN A 187 10.68 -0.57 -12.39
C ASN A 187 9.88 -0.49 -13.69
N ARG A 188 10.09 -1.41 -14.65
CA ARG A 188 9.25 -1.51 -15.85
C ARG A 188 7.79 -1.79 -15.47
N LEU A 189 7.54 -2.78 -14.61
CA LEU A 189 6.18 -3.09 -14.15
C LEU A 189 5.55 -1.94 -13.35
N ALA A 190 6.34 -1.22 -12.54
CA ALA A 190 5.91 -0.03 -11.82
C ALA A 190 5.44 1.07 -12.79
N ARG A 191 6.11 1.25 -13.94
CA ARG A 191 5.71 2.21 -14.99
C ARG A 191 4.38 1.83 -15.65
N HIS A 192 4.15 0.55 -15.96
CA HIS A 192 2.82 0.11 -16.45
C HIS A 192 1.75 0.33 -15.39
N THR A 193 2.04 -0.01 -14.12
CA THR A 193 1.10 0.20 -13.01
C THR A 193 0.77 1.67 -12.81
N LEU A 194 1.75 2.56 -12.94
CA LEU A 194 1.54 4.00 -12.95
C LEU A 194 0.65 4.42 -14.14
N GLY A 195 0.86 3.85 -15.32
CA GLY A 195 -0.02 4.00 -16.48
C GLY A 195 -1.47 3.60 -16.19
N PHE A 196 -1.68 2.51 -15.46
CA PHE A 196 -3.01 2.06 -15.04
C PHE A 196 -3.70 3.02 -14.07
N LEU A 197 -2.96 3.70 -13.19
CA LEU A 197 -3.50 4.75 -12.30
C LEU A 197 -3.90 6.02 -13.05
N LYS A 198 -3.25 6.28 -14.20
CA LYS A 198 -3.52 7.42 -15.09
C LYS A 198 -4.71 7.18 -16.03
N LYS A 199 -5.02 5.93 -16.36
CA LYS A 199 -6.09 5.55 -17.29
C LYS A 199 -7.48 5.77 -16.68
N GLU A 200 -8.41 6.29 -17.48
CA GLU A 200 -9.85 6.24 -17.17
C GLU A 200 -10.39 4.86 -17.56
N TRP A 201 -10.92 4.14 -16.58
CA TRP A 201 -11.46 2.80 -16.79
C TRP A 201 -12.96 2.87 -17.03
N VAL A 202 -13.45 2.05 -17.95
CA VAL A 202 -14.87 1.97 -18.32
C VAL A 202 -15.47 0.60 -18.01
N ASP A 203 -16.79 0.56 -17.82
CA ASP A 203 -17.58 -0.67 -17.73
C ASP A 203 -17.90 -1.25 -19.13
N LYS A 204 -18.69 -2.32 -19.17
CA LYS A 204 -19.06 -3.02 -20.41
C LYS A 204 -19.90 -2.14 -21.34
N GLU A 205 -20.57 -1.15 -20.77
CA GLU A 205 -21.37 -0.15 -21.47
C GLU A 205 -20.54 1.07 -21.91
N GLY A 206 -19.22 1.07 -21.68
CA GLY A 206 -18.31 2.15 -22.03
C GLY A 206 -18.40 3.37 -21.11
N LYS A 207 -19.07 3.26 -19.96
CA LYS A 207 -19.19 4.36 -18.99
C LYS A 207 -18.07 4.29 -17.95
N PRO A 208 -17.59 5.44 -17.43
CA PRO A 208 -16.55 5.44 -16.41
C PRO A 208 -16.95 4.64 -15.17
N ILE A 209 -16.08 3.72 -14.73
CA ILE A 209 -16.33 2.94 -13.50
C ILE A 209 -16.34 3.86 -12.28
N LYS A 210 -17.26 3.61 -11.34
CA LYS A 210 -17.43 4.45 -10.13
C LYS A 210 -17.66 3.61 -8.89
N GLY A 211 -17.71 4.28 -7.74
CA GLY A 211 -18.11 3.69 -6.47
C GLY A 211 -17.15 2.60 -5.97
N ALA A 212 -17.70 1.51 -5.44
CA ALA A 212 -16.94 0.45 -4.79
C ALA A 212 -15.96 -0.25 -5.75
N THR A 213 -16.35 -0.47 -7.00
CA THR A 213 -15.51 -1.12 -8.02
C THR A 213 -14.24 -0.33 -8.27
N LEU A 214 -14.36 0.98 -8.59
CA LEU A 214 -13.21 1.86 -8.77
C LEU A 214 -12.37 1.94 -7.49
N THR A 215 -13.02 2.05 -6.33
CA THR A 215 -12.33 2.16 -5.04
C THR A 215 -11.47 0.92 -4.74
N SER A 216 -12.00 -0.27 -5.01
CA SER A 216 -11.28 -1.54 -4.86
C SER A 216 -10.12 -1.63 -5.84
N ALA A 217 -10.34 -1.23 -7.10
CA ALA A 217 -9.29 -1.22 -8.12
C ALA A 217 -8.14 -0.28 -7.76
N VAL A 218 -8.44 0.96 -7.37
CA VAL A 218 -7.44 1.95 -6.95
C VAL A 218 -6.61 1.45 -5.79
N LYS A 219 -7.26 0.81 -4.80
CA LYS A 219 -6.55 0.20 -3.68
C LYS A 219 -5.48 -0.77 -4.16
N LYS A 220 -5.86 -1.72 -5.03
CA LYS A 220 -4.95 -2.75 -5.55
C LYS A 220 -3.84 -2.16 -6.44
N LEU A 221 -4.20 -1.32 -7.41
CA LEU A 221 -3.24 -0.70 -8.33
C LEU A 221 -2.20 0.14 -7.56
N LEU A 222 -2.64 0.95 -6.60
CA LEU A 222 -1.74 1.78 -5.81
C LEU A 222 -0.85 0.94 -4.89
N SER A 223 -1.38 -0.11 -4.25
CA SER A 223 -0.57 -1.03 -3.45
C SER A 223 0.52 -1.72 -4.28
N HIS A 224 0.17 -2.22 -5.47
CA HIS A 224 1.14 -2.81 -6.40
C HIS A 224 2.19 -1.80 -6.83
N TYR A 225 1.79 -0.59 -7.24
CA TYR A 225 2.71 0.47 -7.64
C TYR A 225 3.75 0.73 -6.55
N LEU A 226 3.31 0.96 -5.31
CA LEU A 226 4.19 1.25 -4.18
C LEU A 226 5.13 0.08 -3.84
N ASN A 227 4.64 -1.16 -3.92
CA ASN A 227 5.44 -2.36 -3.67
C ASN A 227 6.51 -2.61 -4.74
N LEU A 228 6.26 -2.18 -5.97
CA LEU A 228 7.21 -2.28 -7.08
C LEU A 228 8.26 -1.18 -7.07
N ARG A 229 8.02 -0.05 -6.37
CA ARG A 229 9.01 1.01 -6.25
C ARG A 229 10.25 0.54 -5.50
N PRO A 230 11.46 0.98 -5.92
CA PRO A 230 12.68 0.75 -5.19
C PRO A 230 12.56 1.23 -3.75
N VAL A 231 13.13 0.47 -2.82
CA VAL A 231 12.94 0.66 -1.38
C VAL A 231 13.35 2.08 -0.95
N ASN A 232 14.47 2.57 -1.46
CA ASN A 232 15.03 3.90 -1.19
C ASN A 232 14.15 5.07 -1.68
N TYR A 233 13.32 4.84 -2.71
CA TYR A 233 12.44 5.85 -3.31
C TYR A 233 10.98 5.71 -2.91
N ARG A 234 10.58 4.60 -2.27
CA ARG A 234 9.19 4.33 -1.89
C ARG A 234 8.59 5.41 -1.01
N LEU A 235 9.34 5.92 -0.03
CA LEU A 235 8.88 7.02 0.83
C LEU A 235 8.76 8.34 0.06
N CYS A 236 9.69 8.65 -0.85
CA CYS A 236 9.60 9.82 -1.72
C CYS A 236 8.36 9.76 -2.61
N ALA A 237 8.09 8.58 -3.20
CA ALA A 237 6.89 8.34 -4.00
C ALA A 237 5.61 8.61 -3.22
N ILE A 238 5.53 8.13 -1.97
CA ILE A 238 4.37 8.36 -1.11
C ILE A 238 4.21 9.84 -0.81
N GLN A 239 5.30 10.52 -0.42
CA GLN A 239 5.27 11.95 -0.12
C GLN A 239 4.84 12.76 -1.34
N TRP A 240 5.39 12.45 -2.51
CA TRP A 240 5.05 13.08 -3.77
C TRP A 240 3.59 12.86 -4.16
N ILE A 241 3.07 11.63 -4.05
CA ILE A 241 1.65 11.36 -4.29
C ILE A 241 0.78 12.18 -3.34
N LEU A 242 1.15 12.29 -2.06
CA LEU A 242 0.38 13.09 -1.09
C LEU A 242 0.38 14.58 -1.44
N ALA A 243 1.56 15.17 -1.63
CA ALA A 243 1.75 16.60 -1.79
C ALA A 243 1.41 17.13 -3.19
N ARG A 244 1.32 16.26 -4.20
CA ARG A 244 0.96 16.63 -5.58
C ARG A 244 -0.38 16.04 -5.98
N LYS A 245 -0.47 14.71 -6.06
CA LYS A 245 -1.62 14.03 -6.69
C LYS A 245 -2.86 13.96 -5.82
N LEU A 246 -2.70 13.70 -4.53
CA LEU A 246 -3.81 13.68 -3.59
C LEU A 246 -4.23 15.12 -3.23
N ALA A 247 -3.26 16.04 -3.16
CA ALA A 247 -3.49 17.46 -2.94
C ALA A 247 -4.38 18.08 -4.03
N ASP A 248 -4.25 17.66 -5.28
CA ASP A 248 -5.10 18.13 -6.40
C ASP A 248 -6.60 17.95 -6.17
N LEU A 249 -7.00 17.00 -5.30
CA LEU A 249 -8.40 16.76 -4.94
C LEU A 249 -8.96 17.75 -3.92
N VAL A 250 -8.11 18.58 -3.29
CA VAL A 250 -8.51 19.59 -2.32
C VAL A 250 -9.27 20.72 -3.02
N PRO A 251 -10.53 21.01 -2.60
CA PRO A 251 -11.32 22.12 -3.12
C PRO A 251 -10.57 23.45 -3.04
N HIS A 252 -10.75 24.30 -4.05
CA HIS A 252 -9.96 25.54 -4.22
C HIS A 252 -10.05 26.49 -3.02
N ASP A 253 -11.23 26.60 -2.42
CA ASP A 253 -11.53 27.41 -1.24
C ASP A 253 -10.90 26.87 0.06
N GLU A 254 -10.62 25.57 0.13
CA GLU A 254 -9.99 24.93 1.29
C GLU A 254 -8.45 24.85 1.19
N ARG A 255 -7.85 25.08 0.01
CA ARG A 255 -6.39 24.97 -0.22
C ARG A 255 -5.54 25.81 0.73
N ARG A 256 -5.95 27.06 0.96
CA ARG A 256 -5.24 27.98 1.88
C ARG A 256 -5.30 27.53 3.34
N LYS A 257 -6.38 26.85 3.74
CA LYS A 257 -6.58 26.39 5.12
C LYS A 257 -5.81 25.09 5.40
N SER A 258 -5.71 24.22 4.39
CA SER A 258 -5.04 22.93 4.55
C SER A 258 -3.52 23.04 4.61
N LYS A 259 -2.91 24.05 3.97
CA LYS A 259 -1.43 24.22 3.86
C LYS A 259 -0.71 23.01 3.24
N VAL A 260 -1.44 22.13 2.54
CA VAL A 260 -0.89 20.90 1.96
C VAL A 260 0.13 21.20 0.84
N TYR A 261 -0.01 22.34 0.16
CA TYR A 261 0.85 22.74 -0.96
C TYR A 261 2.17 23.40 -0.54
N ASP A 262 2.31 23.78 0.73
CA ASP A 262 3.49 24.48 1.24
C ASP A 262 4.70 23.54 1.37
N GLN A 263 4.50 22.23 1.22
CA GLN A 263 5.59 21.27 1.25
C GLN A 263 6.10 20.95 -0.15
N GLU A 264 7.40 21.16 -0.33
CA GLU A 264 8.14 20.65 -1.48
C GLU A 264 8.22 19.13 -1.40
N SER A 265 7.98 18.48 -2.52
CA SER A 265 8.14 17.03 -2.66
C SER A 265 8.52 16.72 -4.10
N ASP A 266 9.51 15.86 -4.27
CA ASP A 266 9.91 15.35 -5.57
C ASP A 266 10.00 13.83 -5.54
N ASP A 267 9.81 13.21 -6.70
CA ASP A 267 10.02 11.79 -6.90
C ASP A 267 11.14 11.60 -7.93
N PRO A 268 12.39 11.30 -7.48
CA PRO A 268 13.56 11.29 -8.33
C PRO A 268 13.56 10.20 -9.42
N ASP A 269 12.62 9.25 -9.33
CA ASP A 269 12.46 8.16 -10.29
C ASP A 269 11.50 8.52 -11.45
N LEU A 270 10.81 9.66 -11.34
CA LEU A 270 9.84 10.13 -12.33
C LEU A 270 10.42 11.27 -13.16
N ASN A 271 10.13 11.27 -14.46
CA ASN A 271 10.45 12.39 -15.33
C ASN A 271 9.33 13.46 -15.28
N GLU A 272 9.60 14.63 -15.86
CA GLU A 272 8.61 15.73 -15.92
C GLU A 272 7.28 15.36 -16.59
N ARG A 273 7.31 14.46 -17.58
CA ARG A 273 6.10 14.03 -18.30
C ARG A 273 5.21 13.22 -17.36
N ASP A 274 5.80 12.36 -16.54
CA ASP A 274 5.09 11.54 -15.56
C ASP A 274 4.53 12.40 -14.43
N THR A 275 5.26 13.41 -13.98
CA THR A 275 4.81 14.27 -12.88
C THR A 275 3.66 15.20 -13.26
N LYS A 276 3.51 15.57 -14.53
CA LYS A 276 2.43 16.46 -15.01
C LYS A 276 1.10 15.75 -15.32
N GLN A 277 1.08 14.42 -15.47
CA GLN A 277 -0.13 13.69 -15.84
C GLN A 277 -1.13 13.55 -14.69
N ILE A 278 -2.43 13.58 -15.02
CA ILE A 278 -3.53 13.41 -14.08
C ILE A 278 -3.75 11.90 -13.82
N PHE A 279 -4.05 11.55 -12.57
CA PHE A 279 -4.43 10.19 -12.21
C PHE A 279 -5.95 10.10 -12.32
N ALA A 280 -6.48 9.62 -13.44
CA ALA A 280 -7.93 9.56 -13.66
C ALA A 280 -8.66 8.72 -12.59
N CYS A 281 -7.97 7.76 -11.98
CA CYS A 281 -8.52 6.96 -10.90
C CYS A 281 -8.60 7.70 -9.53
N PHE A 282 -7.92 8.85 -9.41
CA PHE A 282 -7.89 9.65 -8.19
C PHE A 282 -9.05 10.63 -8.24
N THR A 283 -10.04 10.40 -7.38
CA THR A 283 -11.27 11.19 -7.29
C THR A 283 -11.58 11.44 -5.82
N ARG A 284 -12.46 12.41 -5.54
CA ARG A 284 -12.94 12.64 -4.15
C ARG A 284 -13.55 11.37 -3.52
N ALA A 285 -14.17 10.51 -4.34
CA ALA A 285 -14.73 9.24 -3.88
C ALA A 285 -13.64 8.21 -3.50
N THR A 286 -12.49 8.20 -4.19
CA THR A 286 -11.38 7.27 -3.91
C THR A 286 -10.38 7.81 -2.89
N PHE A 287 -10.47 9.10 -2.54
CA PHE A 287 -9.58 9.80 -1.60
C PHE A 287 -9.32 9.02 -0.31
N GLY A 288 -10.38 8.60 0.40
CA GLY A 288 -10.22 7.94 1.69
C GLY A 288 -9.46 6.61 1.61
N THR A 289 -9.64 5.89 0.51
CA THR A 289 -8.91 4.65 0.23
C THR A 289 -7.46 4.91 -0.13
N ILE A 290 -7.20 5.91 -0.98
CA ILE A 290 -5.84 6.32 -1.36
C ILE A 290 -5.06 6.76 -0.11
N TYR A 291 -5.65 7.65 0.71
CA TYR A 291 -5.09 8.09 1.99
C TYR A 291 -4.69 6.90 2.86
N LYS A 292 -5.60 5.93 3.03
CA LYS A 292 -5.33 4.74 3.85
C LYS A 292 -4.21 3.89 3.27
N VAL A 293 -4.20 3.63 1.96
CA VAL A 293 -3.16 2.82 1.31
C VAL A 293 -1.79 3.49 1.45
N LEU A 294 -1.69 4.79 1.22
CA LEU A 294 -0.44 5.54 1.36
C LEU A 294 0.08 5.50 2.80
N PHE A 295 -0.78 5.66 3.81
CA PHE A 295 -0.36 5.70 5.20
C PHE A 295 0.11 4.31 5.68
N VAL A 296 -0.62 3.25 5.31
CA VAL A 296 -0.21 1.87 5.58
C VAL A 296 1.12 1.56 4.89
N ALA A 297 1.26 1.87 3.61
CA ALA A 297 2.48 1.61 2.85
C ALA A 297 3.70 2.37 3.40
N MET A 298 3.50 3.61 3.88
CA MET A 298 4.55 4.37 4.55
C MET A 298 5.00 3.68 5.84
N ASN A 299 4.04 3.24 6.66
CA ASN A 299 4.35 2.54 7.90
C ASN A 299 5.03 1.18 7.65
N ASP A 300 4.63 0.47 6.61
CA ASP A 300 5.25 -0.80 6.21
C ASP A 300 6.67 -0.58 5.68
N ALA A 301 6.90 0.44 4.85
CA ALA A 301 8.22 0.81 4.38
C ALA A 301 9.18 1.17 5.53
N LEU A 302 8.70 1.96 6.50
CA LEU A 302 9.46 2.29 7.70
C LEU A 302 9.78 1.06 8.56
N ALA A 303 8.82 0.14 8.72
CA ALA A 303 9.04 -1.07 9.50
C ALA A 303 10.11 -1.97 8.88
N SER A 304 10.19 -2.05 7.54
CA SER A 304 11.26 -2.78 6.85
C SER A 304 12.65 -2.17 7.05
N GLU A 305 12.75 -0.84 7.14
CA GLU A 305 14.03 -0.13 7.38
C GLU A 305 14.48 -0.15 8.85
N VAL A 306 13.53 -0.18 9.79
CA VAL A 306 13.81 -0.19 11.25
C VAL A 306 14.33 -1.57 11.72
N VAL A 307 14.11 -2.63 10.95
CA VAL A 307 14.56 -4.00 11.26
C VAL A 307 15.78 -4.35 10.40
N GLN A 308 16.95 -3.80 10.73
CA GLN A 308 18.23 -4.35 10.27
C GLN A 308 19.00 -4.98 11.44
N PRO A 309 19.07 -6.32 11.52
CA PRO A 309 19.94 -7.02 12.44
C PRO A 309 21.33 -7.18 11.82
N SER A 310 22.34 -6.59 12.45
CA SER A 310 23.77 -6.94 12.29
C SER A 310 24.37 -6.76 10.89
N GLY A 311 25.26 -5.78 10.75
CA GLY A 311 26.17 -5.69 9.62
C GLY A 311 26.92 -4.37 9.66
N THR A 312 28.25 -4.46 9.61
CA THR A 312 29.23 -3.38 9.78
C THR A 312 29.10 -2.27 8.73
N ILE A 313 28.05 -1.45 8.81
CA ILE A 313 27.90 -0.22 8.04
C ILE A 313 28.70 0.87 8.76
N SER A 314 29.50 1.64 8.00
CA SER A 314 30.23 2.78 8.55
C SER A 314 29.25 3.72 9.26
N ARG A 315 29.39 3.84 10.60
CA ARG A 315 28.41 4.45 11.52
C ARG A 315 27.85 5.81 11.06
N ARG A 316 28.63 6.60 10.30
CA ARG A 316 28.22 7.92 9.79
C ARG A 316 27.24 7.84 8.60
N ARG A 317 27.39 6.86 7.68
CA ARG A 317 26.44 6.66 6.57
C ARG A 317 25.07 6.20 7.08
N ALA A 318 25.05 5.39 8.13
CA ALA A 318 23.81 4.96 8.78
C ALA A 318 23.03 6.13 9.41
N VAL A 319 23.72 7.13 9.98
CA VAL A 319 23.07 8.31 10.57
C VAL A 319 22.40 9.19 9.51
N GLN A 320 23.10 9.49 8.41
CA GLN A 320 22.55 10.33 7.34
C GLN A 320 21.36 9.68 6.65
N GLU A 321 21.44 8.37 6.39
CA GLU A 321 20.32 7.64 5.80
C GLU A 321 19.12 7.58 6.77
N CYS A 322 19.38 7.37 8.06
CA CYS A 322 18.33 7.43 9.09
C CYS A 322 17.65 8.81 9.12
N LEU A 323 18.42 9.90 9.14
CA LEU A 323 17.87 11.26 9.07
C LEU A 323 17.01 11.47 7.82
N ARG A 324 17.50 11.03 6.66
CA ARG A 324 16.77 11.14 5.39
C ARG A 324 15.42 10.42 5.45
N ILE A 325 15.42 9.16 5.89
CA ILE A 325 14.22 8.33 6.02
C ILE A 325 13.20 8.99 6.96
N TRP A 326 13.64 9.42 8.15
CA TRP A 326 12.75 10.04 9.13
C TRP A 326 12.27 11.43 8.73
N ASN A 327 13.08 12.20 7.99
CA ASN A 327 12.66 13.49 7.45
C ASN A 327 11.51 13.33 6.45
N ILE A 328 11.65 12.43 5.47
CA ILE A 328 10.60 12.17 4.49
C ILE A 328 9.34 11.64 5.18
N ALA A 329 9.50 10.69 6.11
CA ALA A 329 8.39 10.12 6.85
C ALA A 329 7.64 11.14 7.72
N ALA A 330 8.37 12.04 8.39
CA ALA A 330 7.77 13.14 9.14
C ALA A 330 7.00 14.09 8.22
N GLY A 331 7.57 14.41 7.05
CA GLY A 331 6.88 15.13 5.98
C GLY A 331 5.55 14.47 5.59
N CYS A 332 5.56 13.17 5.30
CA CYS A 332 4.32 12.41 5.04
C CYS A 332 3.30 12.51 6.18
N VAL A 333 3.72 12.33 7.45
CA VAL A 333 2.83 12.44 8.62
C VAL A 333 2.21 13.82 8.73
N SER A 334 3.00 14.86 8.45
CA SER A 334 2.49 16.23 8.43
C SER A 334 1.42 16.41 7.34
N LEU A 335 1.66 15.93 6.11
CA LEU A 335 0.69 15.96 5.00
C LEU A 335 -0.58 15.20 5.34
N PHE A 336 -0.46 13.99 5.89
CA PHE A 336 -1.60 13.20 6.35
C PHE A 336 -2.45 13.98 7.36
N GLY A 337 -1.82 14.61 8.35
CA GLY A 337 -2.53 15.45 9.31
C GLY A 337 -3.18 16.68 8.69
N LEU A 338 -2.47 17.39 7.80
CA LEU A 338 -2.98 18.59 7.11
C LEU A 338 -4.19 18.29 6.22
N MET A 339 -4.21 17.12 5.55
CA MET A 339 -5.34 16.64 4.74
C MET A 339 -6.63 16.50 5.56
N LEU A 340 -6.55 16.23 6.87
CA LEU A 340 -7.75 16.10 7.72
C LEU A 340 -8.50 17.41 7.95
N ARG A 341 -7.85 18.56 7.66
CA ARG A 341 -8.49 19.87 7.75
C ARG A 341 -9.47 20.12 6.61
N VAL A 342 -9.37 19.37 5.52
CA VAL A 342 -10.24 19.50 4.35
C VAL A 342 -11.58 18.83 4.65
N ARG A 343 -12.63 19.64 4.86
CA ARG A 343 -13.92 19.16 5.34
C ARG A 343 -14.61 18.26 4.31
N GLU A 344 -14.56 18.62 3.03
CA GLU A 344 -15.25 17.86 1.98
C GLU A 344 -14.68 16.45 1.77
N LEU A 345 -13.40 16.24 2.08
CA LEU A 345 -12.72 14.96 1.90
C LEU A 345 -12.80 14.07 3.16
N ARG A 346 -13.26 14.64 4.28
CA ARG A 346 -13.26 14.00 5.59
C ARG A 346 -14.50 13.14 5.79
N ASN A 347 -14.28 11.88 6.15
CA ASN A 347 -15.34 10.97 6.60
C ASN A 347 -14.85 10.10 7.77
N THR A 348 -15.74 9.39 8.45
CA THR A 348 -15.38 8.59 9.64
C THR A 348 -14.33 7.53 9.34
N SER A 349 -14.38 6.91 8.16
CA SER A 349 -13.40 5.87 7.77
C SER A 349 -11.98 6.44 7.62
N LEU A 350 -11.86 7.66 7.05
CA LEU A 350 -10.61 8.40 6.96
C LEU A 350 -10.04 8.70 8.35
N LEU A 351 -10.89 9.18 9.27
CA LEU A 351 -10.49 9.49 10.65
C LEU A 351 -10.03 8.25 11.42
N VAL A 352 -10.70 7.11 11.22
CA VAL A 352 -10.29 5.82 11.78
C VAL A 352 -8.93 5.39 11.22
N ALA A 353 -8.70 5.55 9.91
CA ALA A 353 -7.40 5.24 9.32
C ALA A 353 -6.30 6.16 9.88
N ALA A 354 -6.55 7.47 9.95
CA ALA A 354 -5.59 8.45 10.45
C ALA A 354 -5.18 8.19 11.92
N ILE A 355 -6.13 7.92 12.82
CA ILE A 355 -5.81 7.67 14.23
C ILE A 355 -5.06 6.34 14.42
N LYS A 356 -5.42 5.29 13.66
CA LYS A 356 -4.75 3.99 13.74
C LYS A 356 -3.33 4.03 13.19
N GLU A 357 -3.15 4.56 11.98
CA GLU A 357 -1.84 4.62 11.35
C GLU A 357 -0.94 5.71 11.97
N GLY A 358 -1.52 6.81 12.45
CA GLY A 358 -0.81 7.80 13.26
C GLY A 358 -0.30 7.21 14.58
N ARG A 359 -1.13 6.42 15.28
CA ARG A 359 -0.67 5.65 16.46
C ARG A 359 0.49 4.73 16.10
N ARG A 360 0.36 3.95 15.02
CA ARG A 360 1.39 3.00 14.57
C ARG A 360 2.70 3.72 14.27
N PHE A 361 2.67 4.85 13.58
CA PHE A 361 3.84 5.69 13.33
C PHE A 361 4.54 6.13 14.63
N LEU A 362 3.81 6.73 15.57
CA LEU A 362 4.37 7.19 16.85
C LEU A 362 4.97 6.03 17.66
N ALA A 363 4.30 4.87 17.65
CA ALA A 363 4.78 3.67 18.31
C ALA A 363 6.07 3.12 17.68
N MET A 364 6.21 3.18 16.35
CA MET A 364 7.44 2.80 15.65
C MET A 364 8.57 3.80 15.94
N MET A 365 8.26 5.09 16.01
CA MET A 365 9.25 6.13 16.32
C MET A 365 9.83 5.98 17.74
N CYS A 366 9.06 5.51 18.72
CA CYS A 366 9.53 5.31 20.11
C CYS A 366 9.80 3.85 20.52
N ASN A 367 9.52 2.89 19.63
CA ASN A 367 9.62 1.45 19.80
C ASN A 367 8.99 0.84 21.07
N LYS A 368 7.67 0.64 21.05
CA LYS A 368 6.95 -0.11 22.10
C LYS A 368 6.10 -1.29 21.63
N ASN A 369 6.07 -1.63 20.33
CA ASN A 369 5.12 -2.63 19.80
C ASN A 369 5.70 -3.63 18.78
N LEU A 370 7.02 -3.83 18.75
CA LEU A 370 7.61 -4.98 18.07
C LEU A 370 8.18 -5.90 19.15
N LEU A 371 7.83 -7.18 19.08
CA LEU A 371 7.97 -8.25 20.08
C LEU A 371 9.42 -8.53 20.57
N PHE A 372 10.38 -7.64 20.31
CA PHE A 372 11.77 -7.74 20.70
C PHE A 372 12.16 -6.50 21.51
N LEU A 373 12.15 -6.66 22.84
CA LEU A 373 12.57 -5.69 23.87
C LEU A 373 14.04 -5.20 23.76
N PHE A 374 14.75 -5.51 22.68
CA PHE A 374 16.18 -5.26 22.53
C PHE A 374 16.56 -4.30 21.39
N PHE A 375 15.59 -3.80 20.61
CA PHE A 375 15.88 -2.84 19.56
C PHE A 375 15.25 -1.48 19.88
N SER A 376 16.06 -0.43 19.93
CA SER A 376 15.61 0.96 19.87
C SER A 376 15.21 1.27 18.43
N SER A 377 14.21 2.13 18.19
CA SER A 377 13.93 2.55 16.81
C SER A 377 15.17 3.23 16.22
N SER A 378 15.35 3.20 14.89
CA SER A 378 16.46 3.91 14.26
C SER A 378 16.44 5.42 14.55
N PHE A 379 15.27 5.99 14.83
CA PHE A 379 15.15 7.38 15.32
C PHE A 379 15.68 7.53 16.73
N MET A 380 15.27 6.68 17.68
CA MET A 380 15.76 6.74 19.06
C MET A 380 17.26 6.48 19.14
N TYR A 381 17.80 5.66 18.23
CA TYR A 381 19.24 5.53 18.04
C TYR A 381 19.92 6.87 17.73
N LEU A 382 19.33 7.77 16.94
CA LEU A 382 19.90 9.12 16.73
C LEU A 382 20.02 9.91 18.04
N LEU A 383 19.12 9.65 18.99
CA LEU A 383 19.00 10.39 20.25
C LEU A 383 19.76 9.77 21.43
N GLU A 384 20.29 8.56 21.29
CA GLU A 384 20.88 7.80 22.41
C GLU A 384 22.23 8.35 22.90
N ASP A 385 23.08 8.78 21.98
CA ASP A 385 24.41 9.31 22.29
C ASP A 385 24.42 10.83 22.17
N LYS A 386 24.90 11.51 23.21
CA LYS A 386 24.89 12.98 23.28
C LYS A 386 25.75 13.63 22.20
N ALA A 387 26.91 13.06 21.87
CA ALA A 387 27.80 13.62 20.86
C ALA A 387 27.19 13.47 19.45
N ARG A 388 26.59 12.32 19.14
CA ARG A 388 25.83 12.10 17.91
C ARG A 388 24.67 13.08 17.81
N LEU A 389 23.82 13.16 18.83
CA LEU A 389 22.68 14.05 18.84
C LEU A 389 23.11 15.50 18.62
N ALA A 390 24.13 15.99 19.34
CA ALA A 390 24.69 17.32 19.15
C ALA A 390 25.04 17.62 17.68
N SER A 391 25.62 16.64 16.97
CA SER A 391 26.01 16.79 15.56
C SER A 391 24.86 16.80 14.54
N VAL A 392 23.65 16.36 14.92
CA VAL A 392 22.48 16.27 14.04
C VAL A 392 21.25 17.00 14.60
N THR A 393 21.44 17.81 15.64
CA THR A 393 20.37 18.43 16.43
C THR A 393 19.37 19.17 15.57
N GLU A 394 19.83 20.02 14.66
CA GLU A 394 18.97 20.82 13.77
C GLU A 394 18.01 19.95 12.96
N HIS A 395 18.53 18.89 12.32
CA HIS A 395 17.74 17.97 11.52
C HIS A 395 16.74 17.18 12.38
N VAL A 396 17.15 16.77 13.58
CA VAL A 396 16.26 16.10 14.55
C VAL A 396 15.11 17.02 14.97
N VAL A 397 15.41 18.29 15.23
CA VAL A 397 14.41 19.30 15.60
C VAL A 397 13.41 19.53 14.47
N GLU A 398 13.86 19.63 13.23
CA GLU A 398 12.99 19.76 12.05
C GLU A 398 12.06 18.55 11.89
N ILE A 399 12.61 17.33 12.03
CA ILE A 399 11.83 16.09 12.00
C ILE A 399 10.73 16.12 13.07
N ILE A 400 11.07 16.49 14.31
CA ILE A 400 10.11 16.55 15.42
C ILE A 400 9.03 17.60 15.16
N LYS A 401 9.39 18.80 14.70
CA LYS A 401 8.44 19.86 14.34
C LYS A 401 7.47 19.38 13.25
N SER A 402 7.97 18.68 12.24
CA SER A 402 7.15 18.11 11.17
C SER A 402 6.18 17.03 11.68
N VAL A 403 6.64 16.11 12.54
CA VAL A 403 5.76 15.13 13.21
C VAL A 403 4.69 15.82 14.05
N GLN A 404 5.04 16.88 14.79
CA GLN A 404 4.09 17.63 15.62
C GLN A 404 2.97 18.27 14.81
N ILE A 405 3.24 18.77 13.60
CA ILE A 405 2.21 19.29 12.69
C ILE A 405 1.16 18.21 12.41
N GLY A 406 1.59 17.02 12.01
CA GLY A 406 0.67 15.90 11.72
C GLY A 406 -0.06 15.42 12.98
N ASN A 407 0.71 15.19 14.04
CA ASN A 407 0.21 14.66 15.32
C ASN A 407 -0.84 15.57 15.97
N ARG A 408 -0.69 16.89 15.89
CA ARG A 408 -1.71 17.82 16.38
C ARG A 408 -3.06 17.62 15.67
N ASN A 409 -3.05 17.43 14.35
CA ASN A 409 -4.28 17.15 13.61
C ASN A 409 -4.90 15.80 14.02
N PHE A 410 -4.08 14.79 14.35
CA PHE A 410 -4.57 13.52 14.89
C PHE A 410 -5.19 13.68 16.29
N GLN A 411 -4.61 14.53 17.15
CA GLN A 411 -5.21 14.85 18.45
C GLN A 411 -6.56 15.56 18.31
N ASN A 412 -6.75 16.40 17.28
CA ASN A 412 -8.04 17.03 17.00
C ASN A 412 -9.13 15.99 16.63
N ILE A 413 -8.76 14.81 16.13
CA ILE A 413 -9.70 13.68 15.94
C ILE A 413 -10.30 13.25 17.29
N CYS A 414 -9.51 13.26 18.36
CA CYS A 414 -9.99 12.89 19.70
C CYS A 414 -11.06 13.86 20.20
N VAL A 415 -10.89 15.16 19.93
CA VAL A 415 -11.88 16.19 20.25
C VAL A 415 -13.14 15.99 19.41
N HIS A 416 -12.98 15.80 18.10
CA HIS A 416 -14.08 15.53 17.17
C HIS A 416 -14.87 14.27 17.57
N ALA A 417 -14.20 13.20 17.99
CA ALA A 417 -14.83 11.96 18.44
C ALA A 417 -15.76 12.17 19.63
N LYS A 418 -15.34 13.00 20.60
CA LYS A 418 -16.16 13.37 21.76
C LYS A 418 -17.34 14.26 21.37
N ALA A 419 -17.06 15.34 20.63
CA ALA A 419 -18.08 16.29 20.20
C ALA A 419 -19.20 15.63 19.38
N ASN A 420 -18.86 14.66 18.53
CA ASN A 420 -19.81 13.97 17.65
C ASN A 420 -20.28 12.62 18.21
N ARG A 421 -19.93 12.27 19.46
CA ARG A 421 -20.28 10.98 20.11
C ARG A 421 -20.02 9.76 19.21
N SER A 422 -18.90 9.78 18.49
CA SER A 422 -18.57 8.73 17.52
C SER A 422 -18.04 7.48 18.24
N ASN A 423 -18.90 6.48 18.45
CA ASN A 423 -18.55 5.25 19.15
C ASN A 423 -17.32 4.52 18.56
N ILE A 424 -17.17 4.54 17.23
CA ILE A 424 -16.05 3.89 16.55
C ILE A 424 -14.73 4.60 16.89
N LEU A 425 -14.72 5.94 16.87
CA LEU A 425 -13.52 6.71 17.18
C LEU A 425 -13.22 6.71 18.68
N LEU A 426 -14.24 6.82 19.54
CA LEU A 426 -14.09 6.81 20.99
C LEU A 426 -13.39 5.55 21.50
N LYS A 427 -13.58 4.40 20.85
CA LYS A 427 -12.86 3.15 21.15
C LYS A 427 -11.35 3.22 20.86
N LEU A 428 -10.91 4.09 19.96
CA LEU A 428 -9.51 4.22 19.53
C LEU A 428 -8.75 5.34 20.26
N VAL A 429 -9.48 6.28 20.86
CA VAL A 429 -8.90 7.46 21.52
C VAL A 429 -7.97 7.11 22.69
N PRO A 430 -8.31 6.18 23.61
CA PRO A 430 -7.45 5.87 24.75
C PRO A 430 -6.06 5.37 24.31
N ASP A 431 -6.03 4.38 23.41
CA ASP A 431 -4.79 3.78 22.92
C ASP A 431 -3.91 4.79 22.18
N PHE A 432 -4.53 5.68 21.40
CA PHE A 432 -3.81 6.75 20.72
C PHE A 432 -3.20 7.75 21.72
N ARG A 433 -3.98 8.20 22.73
CA ARG A 433 -3.51 9.15 23.75
C ARG A 433 -2.31 8.60 24.54
N VAL A 434 -2.41 7.35 25.00
CA VAL A 434 -1.30 6.69 25.72
C VAL A 434 -0.04 6.65 24.86
N THR A 435 -0.16 6.23 23.59
CA THR A 435 0.97 6.16 22.66
C THR A 435 1.58 7.54 22.40
N ASN A 436 0.73 8.55 22.21
CA ASN A 436 1.14 9.93 21.98
C ASN A 436 1.91 10.52 23.17
N GLU A 437 1.39 10.35 24.39
CA GLU A 437 2.07 10.85 25.58
C GLU A 437 3.40 10.12 25.83
N GLN A 438 3.45 8.81 25.57
CA GLN A 438 4.70 8.05 25.66
C GLN A 438 5.73 8.55 24.66
N TRP A 439 5.31 8.86 23.43
CA TRP A 439 6.18 9.46 22.42
C TRP A 439 6.72 10.82 22.89
N MET A 440 5.84 11.73 23.32
CA MET A 440 6.23 13.05 23.84
C MET A 440 7.25 12.94 24.98
N ARG A 441 6.97 12.11 25.99
CA ARG A 441 7.87 11.92 27.14
C ARG A 441 9.22 11.33 26.73
N ALA A 442 9.22 10.35 25.82
CA ALA A 442 10.45 9.71 25.36
C ALA A 442 11.36 10.68 24.60
N ILE A 443 10.81 11.49 23.70
CA ILE A 443 11.59 12.50 22.96
C ILE A 443 12.06 13.60 23.91
N GLN A 444 11.19 14.13 24.79
CA GLN A 444 11.56 15.18 25.74
C GLN A 444 12.68 14.74 26.69
N ALA A 445 12.61 13.52 27.21
CA ALA A 445 13.66 12.96 28.07
C ALA A 445 15.02 12.89 27.36
N LYS A 446 15.05 12.62 26.05
CA LYS A 446 16.28 12.57 25.25
C LYS A 446 16.82 13.93 24.85
N LEU A 447 15.95 14.94 24.70
CA LEU A 447 16.34 16.31 24.37
C LEU A 447 16.67 17.16 25.61
N THR A 448 16.39 16.67 26.81
CA THR A 448 16.71 17.38 28.06
C THR A 448 18.21 17.63 28.18
N GLY A 449 18.62 18.89 28.36
CA GLY A 449 20.02 19.30 28.46
C GLY A 449 20.69 19.64 27.12
N ILE A 450 19.96 19.59 26.02
CA ILE A 450 20.33 20.16 24.73
C ILE A 450 19.32 21.29 24.51
N ASN A 451 19.79 22.52 24.25
CA ASN A 451 18.97 23.74 24.24
C ASN A 451 17.99 23.77 23.03
N CYS A 452 17.05 22.83 22.99
CA CYS A 452 16.14 22.53 21.88
C CYS A 452 14.68 22.77 22.29
N GLN A 453 14.44 23.73 23.18
CA GLN A 453 13.10 24.04 23.67
C GLN A 453 12.14 24.44 22.53
N ASP A 454 12.67 25.10 21.50
CA ASP A 454 11.98 25.49 20.27
C ASP A 454 11.38 24.30 19.48
N ALA A 455 11.89 23.08 19.71
CA ALA A 455 11.35 21.87 19.09
C ALA A 455 9.98 21.47 19.66
N PHE A 456 9.62 21.98 20.84
CA PHE A 456 8.37 21.67 21.53
C PHE A 456 7.45 22.88 21.68
N GLU A 457 7.86 24.05 21.21
CA GLU A 457 7.10 25.31 21.30
C GLU A 457 5.77 25.26 20.52
N ILE A 458 5.64 24.32 19.56
CA ILE A 458 4.37 24.02 18.87
C ILE A 458 3.30 23.47 19.85
N GLY A 459 3.70 23.03 21.05
CA GLY A 459 2.84 22.50 22.12
C GLY A 459 2.09 23.55 22.95
N LEU A 460 2.42 24.85 22.84
CA LEU A 460 1.81 25.94 23.62
C LEU A 460 0.64 26.63 22.90
N LEU A 461 -0.15 25.88 22.12
CA LEU A 461 -1.20 26.47 21.29
C LEU A 461 -2.60 26.04 21.74
N LYS A 462 -3.46 27.06 21.90
CA LYS A 462 -4.89 27.01 22.20
C LYS A 462 -5.59 25.79 21.56
N PRO A 463 -6.54 25.15 22.28
CA PRO A 463 -7.31 24.02 21.75
C PRO A 463 -7.91 24.37 20.40
N ARG A 464 -7.76 23.50 19.39
CA ARG A 464 -8.31 23.69 18.06
C ARG A 464 -9.23 22.53 17.68
N ASP A 465 -10.22 22.83 16.86
CA ASP A 465 -11.08 21.82 16.29
C ASP A 465 -10.39 21.08 15.12
N ILE A 466 -11.08 20.11 14.52
CA ILE A 466 -10.56 19.34 13.38
C ILE A 466 -10.44 20.16 12.09
N ASN A 467 -11.06 21.34 12.03
CA ASN A 467 -10.94 22.29 10.92
C ASN A 467 -9.74 23.25 11.12
N GLY A 468 -9.13 23.25 12.31
CA GLY A 468 -8.02 24.11 12.67
C GLY A 468 -8.44 25.46 13.26
N GLU A 469 -9.71 25.64 13.60
CA GLU A 469 -10.27 26.82 14.26
C GLU A 469 -10.05 26.74 15.78
N GLU A 470 -9.83 27.88 16.44
CA GLU A 470 -9.63 27.92 17.88
C GLU A 470 -10.95 27.62 18.61
N ILE A 471 -10.92 26.66 19.54
CA ILE A 471 -12.05 26.38 20.41
C ILE A 471 -12.06 27.44 21.51
N VAL A 472 -12.91 28.44 21.37
CA VAL A 472 -13.20 29.41 22.43
C VAL A 472 -14.14 28.74 23.42
N TYR A 473 -13.63 28.37 24.58
CA TYR A 473 -14.49 27.98 25.70
C TYR A 473 -15.05 29.26 26.30
N SER A 474 -16.35 29.49 26.13
CA SER A 474 -17.06 30.54 26.86
C SER A 474 -16.96 30.23 28.35
N ALA A 475 -16.68 31.24 29.19
CA ALA A 475 -16.50 31.07 30.62
C ALA A 475 -17.73 30.48 31.34
N ASP A 476 -18.90 30.48 30.69
CA ASP A 476 -20.17 29.99 31.23
C ASP A 476 -20.33 28.46 31.24
N ASP A 477 -19.57 27.70 30.43
CA ASP A 477 -19.61 26.23 30.43
C ASP A 477 -18.86 25.60 31.62
N ARG A 478 -18.22 26.41 32.47
CA ARG A 478 -17.66 25.96 33.76
C ARG A 478 -18.71 25.82 34.86
N SER A 479 -19.99 26.10 34.58
CA SER A 479 -21.05 26.17 35.61
C SER A 479 -22.15 25.10 35.54
N SER A 480 -22.07 24.08 34.65
CA SER A 480 -23.12 23.05 34.56
C SER A 480 -22.64 21.59 34.59
N SER A 481 -21.52 21.31 35.26
CA SER A 481 -21.12 19.92 35.59
C SER A 481 -20.64 19.82 37.04
N THR A 482 -21.46 20.27 37.99
CA THR A 482 -21.46 19.74 39.35
C THR A 482 -22.30 18.46 39.36
N CYS A 483 -21.71 17.34 38.91
CA CYS A 483 -22.17 16.04 39.38
C CYS A 483 -21.52 15.83 40.76
N SER A 484 -22.36 15.93 41.78
CA SER A 484 -22.09 15.73 43.20
C SER A 484 -21.31 14.45 43.50
N GLU A 485 -20.10 14.59 44.05
CA GLU A 485 -19.41 13.54 44.80
C GLU A 485 -19.47 13.89 46.31
N SER A 486 -20.34 13.18 47.02
CA SER A 486 -20.42 13.04 48.50
C SER A 486 -21.43 11.90 48.71
N GLU A 487 -21.21 10.78 49.42
CA GLU A 487 -20.29 10.37 50.46
C GLU A 487 -20.23 8.82 50.42
N ALA A 488 -19.09 8.23 50.80
CA ALA A 488 -19.00 6.99 51.60
C ALA A 488 -17.53 6.51 51.61
N GLU A 489 -16.73 7.11 52.48
CA GLU A 489 -15.46 6.57 52.91
C GLU A 489 -15.68 5.96 54.30
N GLN A 490 -15.55 4.63 54.42
CA GLN A 490 -14.97 3.95 55.60
C GLN A 490 -14.99 2.42 55.39
N ALA A 491 -13.82 1.86 55.04
CA ALA A 491 -13.08 0.95 55.92
C ALA A 491 -12.10 0.05 55.13
N ALA A 492 -10.82 0.20 55.50
CA ALA A 492 -9.73 -0.78 55.44
C ALA A 492 -9.10 -1.19 54.09
N GLY A 493 -7.79 -0.90 53.96
CA GLY A 493 -6.84 -1.80 53.29
C GLY A 493 -6.13 -1.28 52.02
N GLU A 494 -5.27 -0.27 52.19
CA GLU A 494 -3.98 -0.06 51.49
C GLU A 494 -3.68 -0.89 50.22
N VAL A 495 -3.94 -0.33 49.02
CA VAL A 495 -3.15 -0.58 47.79
C VAL A 495 -3.18 0.66 46.88
N VAL A 496 -1.99 1.13 46.51
CA VAL A 496 -1.66 2.29 45.67
C VAL A 496 -2.46 2.31 44.35
N ARG A 497 -3.19 3.41 44.08
CA ARG A 497 -3.87 3.70 42.80
C ARG A 497 -3.07 4.71 41.95
N PRO A 498 -3.13 4.60 40.60
CA PRO A 498 -2.50 5.55 39.67
C PRO A 498 -3.37 6.78 39.44
N TYR A 499 -2.73 7.95 39.37
CA TYR A 499 -3.37 9.24 39.11
C TYR A 499 -3.97 9.33 37.69
N ALA A 500 -5.26 9.62 37.63
CA ALA A 500 -5.97 10.08 36.45
C ALA A 500 -6.11 11.61 36.51
N GLY A 501 -5.94 12.27 35.36
CA GLY A 501 -6.30 13.67 35.16
C GLY A 501 -5.10 14.58 34.90
N CYS A 502 -4.82 14.87 33.63
CA CYS A 502 -4.14 16.13 33.29
C CYS A 502 -4.48 16.55 31.85
N SER A 503 -5.42 17.50 31.74
CA SER A 503 -5.39 18.47 30.64
C SER A 503 -4.18 19.36 30.88
N PHE A 504 -3.13 19.21 30.08
CA PHE A 504 -1.93 20.03 30.21
C PHE A 504 -2.19 21.43 29.63
N VAL A 505 -2.45 22.37 30.52
CA VAL A 505 -2.06 23.78 30.40
C VAL A 505 -0.77 23.90 31.22
N LEU A 506 0.38 24.10 30.58
CA LEU A 506 1.61 24.46 31.29
C LEU A 506 1.77 25.97 31.22
N GLN A 507 1.40 26.63 32.33
CA GLN A 507 2.04 27.88 32.76
C GLN A 507 3.46 27.52 33.22
N MET A 508 4.46 28.24 32.72
CA MET A 508 5.80 28.26 33.30
C MET A 508 5.97 29.61 34.01
N ASP A 509 6.35 29.54 35.29
CA ASP A 509 7.25 30.51 35.91
C ASP A 509 8.70 30.17 35.53
#